data_AF-T0IZ55-F1
#
_entry.id   AF-T0IZ55-F1
#
_cell.length_a   1.000
_cell.length_b   1.000
_cell.length_c   1.000
_cell.angle_alpha   90.00
_cell.angle_beta   90.00
_cell.angle_gamma   90.00
#
_symmetry.space_group_name_H-M   'P 1'
#
loop_
_entity.id
_entity.type
_entity.pdbx_description
1 polymer ?
#
loop_
_entity_poly.entity_id
_entity_poly.type
_entity_poly.pdbx_seq_one_letter_code
_entity_poly.pdbx_strand_id
1 'polypeptide(L)'
;MLPPSIRKTTSYRCKDKSIVSIDFLDDDRTINLRDNGGISQFRAAKPGGPYNSGPNGTGGTTVVVKGDDISIEQVGKEPRQCKS
;
A
#
# COMPACT_ATOMS: atom_id res chain seq x y z
N MET A 1 14.22 18.09 -3.89
CA MET A 1 14.25 16.65 -4.24
C MET A 1 12.96 16.33 -4.96
N LEU A 2 13.02 15.70 -6.13
CA LEU A 2 11.81 15.27 -6.84
C LEU A 2 11.26 14.01 -6.16
N PRO A 3 9.93 13.90 -5.94
CA PRO A 3 9.35 12.64 -5.48
C PRO A 3 9.66 11.54 -6.50
N PRO A 4 9.90 10.29 -6.05
CA PRO A 4 10.18 9.20 -6.97
C PRO A 4 9.00 9.00 -7.94
N SER A 5 9.31 8.69 -9.18
CA SER A 5 8.31 8.43 -10.21
C SER A 5 7.53 7.14 -9.91
N ILE A 6 6.31 7.07 -10.44
CA ILE A 6 5.50 5.85 -10.40
C ILE A 6 6.06 4.88 -11.45
N ARG A 7 6.48 3.71 -10.99
CA ARG A 7 6.97 2.60 -11.80
C ARG A 7 5.82 1.80 -12.40
N LYS A 8 4.82 1.49 -11.57
CA LYS A 8 3.67 0.63 -11.93
C LYS A 8 2.47 1.01 -11.08
N THR A 9 1.29 1.06 -11.69
CA THR A 9 0.02 1.12 -10.95
C THR A 9 -0.71 -0.21 -11.11
N THR A 10 -1.16 -0.79 -10.00
CA THR A 10 -1.97 -2.01 -10.00
C THR A 10 -3.26 -1.75 -9.22
N SER A 11 -4.40 -2.08 -9.81
CA SER A 11 -5.70 -2.03 -9.13
C SER A 11 -6.02 -3.39 -8.50
N TYR A 12 -6.53 -3.37 -7.27
CA TYR A 12 -6.88 -4.55 -6.49
C TYR A 12 -8.35 -4.46 -6.07
N ARG A 13 -9.06 -5.59 -6.17
CA ARG A 13 -10.42 -5.75 -5.68
C ARG A 13 -10.39 -6.43 -4.31
N CYS A 14 -10.97 -5.77 -3.33
CA CYS A 14 -11.01 -6.23 -1.94
C CYS A 14 -12.24 -7.11 -1.67
N LYS A 15 -12.17 -7.95 -0.63
CA LYS A 15 -13.29 -8.82 -0.22
C LYS A 15 -14.57 -8.06 0.11
N ASP A 16 -14.45 -6.83 0.61
CA ASP A 16 -15.56 -5.92 0.88
C ASP A 16 -16.16 -5.28 -0.40
N LYS A 17 -15.77 -5.77 -1.59
CA LYS A 17 -16.15 -5.27 -2.92
C LYS A 17 -15.62 -3.87 -3.24
N SER A 18 -14.81 -3.27 -2.36
CA SER A 18 -14.09 -2.04 -2.68
C SER A 18 -12.97 -2.29 -3.70
N ILE A 19 -12.55 -1.24 -4.39
CA ILE A 19 -11.40 -1.25 -5.29
C ILE A 19 -10.40 -0.26 -4.72
N VAL A 20 -9.15 -0.69 -4.63
CA VAL A 20 -8.02 0.15 -4.27
C VAL A 20 -6.98 0.09 -5.37
N SER A 21 -6.17 1.13 -5.54
CA SER A 21 -5.06 1.11 -6.49
C SER A 21 -3.76 1.38 -5.75
N ILE A 22 -2.71 0.64 -6.07
CA ILE A 22 -1.37 0.85 -5.53
C ILE A 22 -0.47 1.35 -6.65
N ASP A 23 0.07 2.54 -6.45
CA ASP A 23 1.17 3.07 -7.24
C ASP A 23 2.48 2.60 -6.59
N PHE A 24 3.22 1.74 -7.28
CA PHE A 24 4.58 1.33 -6.91
C PHE A 24 5.57 2.34 -7.46
N LEU A 25 6.43 2.88 -6.60
CA LEU A 25 7.42 3.89 -6.99
C LEU A 25 8.77 3.24 -7.36
N ASP A 26 9.59 3.96 -8.13
CA ASP A 26 10.89 3.48 -8.63
C ASP A 26 11.95 3.26 -7.53
N ASP A 27 11.69 3.64 -6.29
CA ASP A 27 12.60 3.38 -5.17
C ASP A 27 12.42 1.98 -4.55
N ASP A 28 11.49 1.17 -5.08
CA ASP A 28 11.08 -0.17 -4.62
C ASP A 28 10.69 -0.25 -3.13
N ARG A 29 10.49 0.90 -2.48
CA ARG A 29 10.27 1.02 -1.04
C ARG A 29 9.07 1.89 -0.70
N THR A 30 8.60 2.69 -1.65
CA THR A 30 7.46 3.58 -1.44
C THR A 30 6.31 3.12 -2.32
N ILE A 31 5.11 3.16 -1.75
CA ILE A 31 3.86 2.97 -2.48
C ILE A 31 2.88 4.09 -2.14
N ASN A 32 2.01 4.42 -3.08
CA ASN A 32 0.82 5.21 -2.79
C ASN A 32 -0.40 4.30 -2.91
N LEU A 33 -1.13 4.11 -1.81
CA LEU A 33 -2.43 3.46 -1.81
C LEU A 33 -3.49 4.52 -2.09
N ARG A 34 -4.28 4.32 -3.14
CA ARG A 34 -5.41 5.15 -3.53
C ARG A 34 -6.70 4.39 -3.30
N ASP A 35 -7.59 4.96 -2.51
CA ASP A 35 -8.94 4.46 -2.27
C ASP A 35 -9.96 5.60 -2.37
N ASN A 36 -11.23 5.30 -2.07
CA ASN A 36 -12.31 6.31 -2.10
C ASN A 36 -12.10 7.47 -1.10
N GLY A 37 -11.25 7.29 -0.09
CA GLY A 37 -10.93 8.28 0.93
C GLY A 37 -9.73 9.18 0.57
N GLY A 38 -9.01 8.88 -0.51
CA GLY A 38 -7.89 9.69 -1.00
C GLY A 38 -6.65 8.87 -1.29
N ILE A 39 -5.48 9.53 -1.20
CA ILE A 39 -4.17 8.91 -1.41
C ILE A 39 -3.44 8.87 -0.08
N SER A 40 -2.98 7.69 0.31
CA SER A 40 -2.13 7.47 1.47
C SER A 40 -0.79 6.91 1.03
N GLN A 41 0.30 7.50 1.49
CA GLN A 41 1.65 7.03 1.18
C GLN A 41 2.16 6.09 2.28
N PHE A 42 2.80 5.00 1.85
CA PHE A 42 3.40 4.01 2.74
C PHE A 42 4.84 3.74 2.33
N ARG A 43 5.68 3.40 3.30
CA ARG A 43 7.10 3.11 3.06
C ARG A 43 7.54 1.83 3.76
N ALA A 44 8.32 1.02 3.05
CA ALA A 44 8.98 -0.17 3.56
C ALA A 44 10.42 0.16 3.98
N ALA A 45 10.89 -0.51 5.03
CA ALA A 45 12.28 -0.37 5.49
C ALA A 45 13.29 -0.94 4.46
N LYS A 46 12.87 -1.95 3.69
CA LYS A 46 13.65 -2.61 2.65
C LYS A 46 12.76 -2.99 1.45
N PRO A 47 13.33 -3.15 0.24
CA PRO A 47 12.55 -3.58 -0.92
C PRO A 47 11.83 -4.90 -0.67
N GLY A 48 10.57 -4.99 -1.09
CA GLY A 48 9.71 -6.16 -0.87
C GLY A 48 9.28 -6.40 0.59
N GLY A 49 9.60 -5.49 1.51
CA GLY A 49 9.11 -5.53 2.89
C GLY A 49 7.67 -5.00 3.03
N PRO A 50 7.08 -5.12 4.23
CA PRO A 50 5.79 -4.49 4.53
C PRO A 50 5.91 -2.97 4.48
N TYR A 51 4.90 -2.32 3.89
CA TYR A 51 4.82 -0.87 3.78
C TYR A 51 3.99 -0.30 4.93
N ASN A 52 4.56 0.61 5.72
CA ASN A 52 3.89 1.17 6.90
C ASN A 52 3.52 2.64 6.66
N SER A 53 2.41 3.11 7.26
CA SER A 53 1.98 4.50 7.15
C SER A 53 2.83 5.44 8.02
N GLY A 54 3.10 6.65 7.52
CA GLY A 54 3.82 7.71 8.25
C GLY A 54 5.36 7.63 8.16
N PRO A 55 6.08 8.71 8.54
CA PRO A 55 7.53 8.68 8.64
C PRO A 55 7.93 7.67 9.72
N ASN A 56 8.67 6.64 9.32
CA ASN A 56 9.12 5.52 10.18
C ASN A 56 8.01 4.54 10.64
N GLY A 57 6.86 4.48 9.98
CA GLY A 57 5.87 3.42 10.21
C GLY A 57 4.99 3.56 11.45
N THR A 58 4.77 4.79 11.92
CA THR A 58 3.98 5.13 13.11
C THR A 58 2.46 5.19 12.90
N GLY A 59 1.96 5.09 11.67
CA GLY A 59 0.56 5.37 11.34
C GLY A 59 -0.42 4.20 11.52
N GLY A 60 -0.03 3.11 12.19
CA GLY A 60 -0.93 2.01 12.57
C GLY A 60 -1.61 1.28 11.40
N THR A 61 -1.15 1.50 10.17
CA THR A 61 -1.62 0.78 8.97
C THR A 61 -0.42 0.19 8.24
N THR A 62 -0.51 -1.09 7.91
CA THR A 62 0.51 -1.86 7.22
C THR A 62 -0.07 -2.46 5.94
N VAL A 63 0.62 -2.31 4.83
CA VAL A 63 0.29 -2.93 3.55
C VAL A 63 1.34 -3.98 3.23
N VAL A 64 0.90 -5.22 3.08
CA VAL A 64 1.73 -6.36 2.68
C VAL A 64 1.34 -6.75 1.27
N VAL A 65 2.31 -6.76 0.36
CA VAL A 65 2.12 -7.17 -1.05
C VAL A 65 2.79 -8.52 -1.26
N LYS A 66 2.06 -9.50 -1.79
CA LYS A 66 2.54 -10.86 -2.11
C LYS A 66 2.05 -11.25 -3.50
N GLY A 67 2.86 -10.96 -4.53
CA GLY A 67 2.45 -11.17 -5.91
C GLY A 67 1.25 -10.29 -6.27
N ASP A 68 0.14 -10.93 -6.63
CA ASP A 68 -1.12 -10.29 -7.00
C ASP A 68 -2.09 -10.12 -5.82
N ASP A 69 -1.69 -10.57 -4.63
CA ASP A 69 -2.47 -10.41 -3.40
C ASP A 69 -1.90 -9.28 -2.53
N ILE A 70 -2.79 -8.51 -1.92
CA ILE A 70 -2.45 -7.50 -0.92
C ILE A 70 -3.26 -7.70 0.36
N SER A 71 -2.62 -7.43 1.49
CA SER A 71 -3.25 -7.38 2.79
C SER A 71 -3.03 -6.02 3.41
N ILE A 72 -4.12 -5.33 3.75
CA ILE A 72 -4.10 -4.05 4.45
C ILE A 72 -4.50 -4.33 5.90
N GLU A 73 -3.56 -4.17 6.81
CA GLU A 73 -3.73 -4.38 8.24
C GLU A 73 -3.84 -3.02 8.92
N GLN A 74 -4.91 -2.81 9.69
CA GLN A 74 -5.13 -1.58 10.45
C GLN A 74 -5.31 -1.93 11.92
N VAL A 75 -4.63 -1.20 12.81
CA VAL A 75 -4.78 -1.44 14.26
C VAL A 75 -6.25 -1.28 14.66
N GLY A 76 -6.79 -2.32 15.31
CA GLY A 76 -8.18 -2.33 15.77
C GLY A 76 -9.23 -2.66 14.69
N LYS A 77 -8.82 -3.05 13.48
CA LYS A 77 -9.74 -3.52 12.42
C LYS A 77 -9.31 -4.87 11.87
N GLU A 78 -10.27 -5.59 11.29
CA GLU A 78 -9.95 -6.83 10.56
C GLU A 78 -9.09 -6.53 9.31
N PRO A 79 -8.11 -7.39 8.99
CA PRO A 79 -7.31 -7.25 7.79
C PRO A 79 -8.17 -7.24 6.52
N ARG A 80 -7.99 -6.24 5.67
CA ARG A 80 -8.64 -6.19 4.37
C ARG A 80 -7.75 -6.89 3.34
N GLN A 81 -8.20 -8.06 2.87
CA GLN A 81 -7.56 -8.76 1.77
C GLN A 81 -8.09 -8.27 0.42
N CYS A 82 -7.19 -7.99 -0.50
CA CYS A 82 -7.51 -7.60 -1.87
C CYS A 82 -6.62 -8.33 -2.88
N LYS A 83 -7.12 -8.50 -4.09
CA LYS A 83 -6.45 -9.21 -5.18
C LYS A 83 -6.61 -8.45 -6.50
N SER A 84 -5.56 -8.36 -7.31
CA SER A 84 -5.60 -7.72 -8.63
C SER A 84 -6.19 -8.62 -9.71
#